data_AF-A0ABD1NWN4-F1
#
_entry.id   AF-A0ABD1NWN4-F1
#
_cell.length_a   1.000
_cell.length_b   1.000
_cell.length_c   1.000
_cell.angle_alpha   90.00
_cell.angle_beta   90.00
_cell.angle_gamma   90.00
#
_symmetry.space_group_name_H-M   'P 1'
#
loop_
_entity.id
_entity.type
_entity.pdbx_description
1 polymer ?
#
loop_
_entity_poly.entity_id
_entity_poly.type
_entity_poly.pdbx_seq_one_letter_code
_entity_poly.pdbx_strand_id
1 'polypeptide(L)'
;MGAQAVKKYFTPKWEEFSSHGDLEDVLEASLASAIRASTLQMKVLGEFRTRMQEQKKLAAQASKADKEHQQALEGLRAALESARAAYEQMEADLKESDSNLLNMTKQLDNANAAQKVAAEALEVANKEKKRLLEEAKSREEEILGLRSELAKAESSKKEAEDGKMEVETRLANVEADFVANFHNTEAYTNFADYFARVGHQEVLTALRNDYPELDVKNLEARFPPPDAEGEEDS
;
A
#
# COMPACT_ATOMS: atom_id res chain seq x y z
N MET A 1 84.97 75.16 78.37
CA MET A 1 83.64 75.67 78.77
C MET A 1 82.61 74.55 78.65
N GLY A 2 82.65 73.56 79.54
CA GLY A 2 81.99 72.26 79.32
C GLY A 2 81.20 71.70 80.50
N ALA A 3 80.71 72.54 81.42
CA ALA A 3 80.14 72.05 82.69
C ALA A 3 78.62 72.29 82.88
N GLN A 4 77.92 72.97 81.97
CA GLN A 4 76.51 73.34 82.18
C GLN A 4 75.46 72.50 81.42
N ALA A 5 75.87 71.60 80.51
CA ALA A 5 74.91 70.81 79.72
C ALA A 5 74.46 69.48 80.36
N VAL A 6 75.12 69.03 81.44
CA VAL A 6 74.88 67.68 82.00
C VAL A 6 73.74 67.64 83.05
N LYS A 7 73.31 68.79 83.57
CA LYS A 7 72.30 68.86 84.65
C LYS A 7 70.86 68.50 84.25
N LYS A 8 70.54 68.34 82.97
CA LYS A 8 69.15 68.15 82.50
C LYS A 8 68.68 66.68 82.47
N TYR A 9 69.56 65.72 82.74
CA TYR A 9 69.27 64.28 82.68
C TYR A 9 69.29 63.56 84.04
N PHE A 10 69.54 64.26 85.14
CA PHE A 10 69.60 63.66 86.47
C PHE A 10 68.29 63.90 87.25
N THR A 11 67.55 62.83 87.53
CA THR A 11 66.36 62.85 88.39
C THR A 11 66.76 62.93 89.88
N PRO A 12 65.91 63.49 90.79
CA PRO A 12 66.25 63.75 92.20
C PRO A 12 66.80 62.56 93.01
N LYS A 13 66.52 61.32 92.58
CA LYS A 13 67.08 60.08 93.18
C LYS A 13 68.61 59.92 93.07
N TRP A 14 69.29 60.75 92.28
CA TRP A 14 70.75 60.67 92.12
C TRP A 14 71.55 61.52 93.11
N GLU A 15 70.95 62.55 93.73
CA GLU A 15 71.64 63.39 94.73
C GLU A 15 71.80 62.69 96.08
N GLU A 16 70.93 61.73 96.42
CA GLU A 16 71.06 60.91 97.64
C GLU A 16 72.19 59.86 97.54
N PHE A 17 72.48 59.35 96.35
CA PHE A 17 73.51 58.32 96.14
C PHE A 17 74.94 58.88 96.11
N SER A 18 75.13 60.18 95.82
CA SER A 18 76.47 60.78 95.67
C SER A 18 77.12 61.24 96.97
N SER A 19 76.46 61.11 98.13
CA SER A 19 76.99 61.60 99.41
C SER A 19 77.77 60.55 100.21
N HIS A 20 77.64 59.25 99.89
CA HIS A 20 78.23 58.13 100.66
C HIS A 20 78.74 56.95 99.80
N GLY A 21 78.81 57.08 98.47
CA GLY A 21 79.29 56.04 97.54
C GLY A 21 80.50 56.52 96.72
N ASP A 22 81.41 55.60 96.40
CA ASP A 22 82.61 55.91 95.62
C ASP A 22 82.19 56.42 94.22
N LEU A 23 82.98 57.31 93.61
CA LEU A 23 82.69 57.86 92.28
C LEU A 23 82.53 56.73 91.23
N GLU A 24 83.24 55.63 91.48
CA GLU A 24 83.18 54.38 90.73
C GLU A 24 81.77 53.73 90.77
N ASP A 25 81.10 53.72 91.92
CA ASP A 25 79.74 53.16 92.09
C ASP A 25 78.67 53.95 91.29
N VAL A 26 78.81 55.27 91.22
CA VAL A 26 77.91 56.17 90.48
C VAL A 26 78.08 55.98 88.96
N LEU A 27 79.33 55.84 88.51
CA LEU A 27 79.66 55.52 87.11
C LEU A 27 79.14 54.13 86.74
N GLU A 28 79.33 53.12 87.58
CA GLU A 28 78.81 51.76 87.38
C GLU A 28 77.28 51.73 87.32
N ALA A 29 76.59 52.43 88.22
CA ALA A 29 75.12 52.51 88.21
C ALA A 29 74.60 53.19 86.92
N SER A 30 75.31 54.22 86.43
CA SER A 30 74.95 54.92 85.19
C SER A 30 75.17 54.05 83.96
N LEU A 31 76.30 53.32 83.91
CA LEU A 31 76.62 52.36 82.87
C LEU A 31 75.61 51.21 82.88
N ALA A 32 75.30 50.66 84.05
CA ALA A 32 74.31 49.61 84.22
C ALA A 32 72.90 50.08 83.80
N SER A 33 72.53 51.32 84.10
CA SER A 33 71.27 51.91 83.64
C SER A 33 71.24 52.10 82.13
N ALA A 34 72.32 52.61 81.53
CA ALA A 34 72.44 52.78 80.09
C ALA A 34 72.45 51.43 79.34
N ILE A 35 73.13 50.41 79.89
CA ILE A 35 73.11 49.04 79.40
C ILE A 35 71.69 48.47 79.48
N ARG A 36 70.99 48.62 80.62
CA ARG A 36 69.60 48.15 80.77
C ARG A 36 68.66 48.84 79.77
N ALA A 37 68.75 50.16 79.63
CA ALA A 37 67.95 50.93 78.69
C ALA A 37 68.22 50.52 77.23
N SER A 38 69.48 50.36 76.86
CA SER A 38 69.89 49.90 75.52
C SER A 38 69.44 48.46 75.25
N THR A 39 69.52 47.59 76.25
CA THR A 39 69.04 46.19 76.17
C THR A 39 67.52 46.14 75.95
N LEU A 40 66.76 46.96 76.69
CA LEU A 40 65.32 47.11 76.50
C LEU A 40 64.99 47.64 75.10
N GLN A 41 65.70 48.67 74.64
CA GLN A 41 65.48 49.26 73.32
C GLN A 41 65.79 48.27 72.18
N MET A 42 66.88 47.50 72.30
CA MET A 42 67.20 46.42 71.36
C MET A 42 66.11 45.33 71.36
N LYS A 43 65.58 44.96 72.53
CA LYS A 43 64.49 43.98 72.64
C LYS A 43 63.20 44.48 71.97
N VAL A 44 62.79 45.73 72.23
CA VAL A 44 61.62 46.34 71.62
C VAL A 44 61.77 46.47 70.10
N LEU A 45 62.94 46.87 69.60
CA LEU A 45 63.21 46.92 68.16
C LEU A 45 63.22 45.52 67.53
N GLY A 46 63.73 44.52 68.23
CA GLY A 46 63.65 43.11 67.84
C GLY A 46 62.21 42.63 67.71
N GLU A 47 61.39 42.83 68.75
CA GLU A 47 59.96 42.47 68.76
C GLU A 47 59.17 43.22 67.68
N PHE A 48 59.43 44.52 67.49
CA PHE A 48 58.82 45.32 66.43
C PHE A 48 59.19 44.80 65.04
N ARG A 49 60.46 44.46 64.81
CA ARG A 49 60.92 43.86 63.55
C ARG A 49 60.24 42.52 63.29
N THR A 50 60.09 41.66 64.30
CA THR A 50 59.37 40.38 64.18
C THR A 50 57.91 40.60 63.82
N ARG A 51 57.20 41.48 64.54
CA ARG A 51 55.80 41.83 64.23
C ARG A 51 55.62 42.40 62.82
N MET A 52 56.55 43.25 62.36
CA MET A 52 56.53 43.78 60.99
C MET A 52 56.75 42.70 59.94
N GLN A 53 57.63 41.72 60.20
CA GLN A 53 57.82 40.58 59.29
C GLN A 53 56.59 39.67 59.26
N GLU A 54 55.97 39.41 60.42
CA GLU A 54 54.72 38.65 60.51
C GLU A 54 53.58 39.36 59.79
N GLN A 55 53.41 40.68 59.96
CA GLN A 55 52.43 41.46 59.19
C GLN A 55 52.67 41.38 57.69
N LYS A 56 53.92 41.50 57.22
CA LYS A 56 54.24 41.34 55.80
C LYS A 56 53.90 39.95 55.29
N LYS A 57 54.14 38.91 56.08
CA LYS A 57 53.80 37.52 55.74
C LYS A 57 52.29 37.32 55.65
N LEU A 58 51.53 37.85 56.60
CA LEU A 58 50.06 37.81 56.59
C LEU A 58 49.47 38.59 55.41
N ALA A 59 50.00 39.77 55.09
CA ALA A 59 49.57 40.55 53.93
C ALA A 59 49.86 39.83 52.60
N ALA A 60 51.02 39.17 52.49
CA ALA A 60 51.35 38.35 51.32
C ALA A 60 50.44 37.11 51.19
N GLN A 61 50.09 36.47 52.31
CA GLN A 61 49.14 35.35 52.33
C GLN A 61 47.72 35.79 51.95
N ALA A 62 47.25 36.93 52.47
CA ALA A 62 45.96 37.50 52.11
C ALA A 62 45.89 37.85 50.62
N SER A 63 46.93 38.51 50.08
CA SER A 63 47.00 38.82 48.64
C SER A 63 47.02 37.57 47.76
N LYS A 64 47.67 36.48 48.22
CA LYS A 64 47.65 35.20 47.51
C LYS A 64 46.25 34.57 47.53
N ALA A 65 45.60 34.55 48.69
CA ALA A 65 44.25 34.02 48.84
C ALA A 65 43.22 34.79 48.00
N ASP A 66 43.33 36.13 47.92
CA ASP A 66 42.45 36.95 47.08
C ASP A 66 42.60 36.63 45.59
N LYS A 67 43.84 36.41 45.11
CA LYS A 67 44.09 36.02 43.72
C LYS A 67 43.52 34.63 43.41
N GLU A 68 43.72 33.67 44.30
CA GLU A 68 43.15 32.32 44.17
C GLU A 68 41.61 32.37 44.17
N HIS A 69 41.01 33.21 45.02
CA HIS A 69 39.57 33.43 45.07
C HIS A 69 39.04 34.09 43.79
N GLN A 70 39.74 35.09 43.23
CA GLN A 70 39.39 35.69 41.94
C GLN A 70 39.45 34.68 40.80
N GLN A 71 40.50 33.86 40.73
CA GLN A 71 40.62 32.80 39.72
C GLN A 71 39.50 31.76 39.86
N ALA A 72 39.14 31.38 41.09
CA ALA A 72 38.01 30.47 41.33
C ALA A 72 36.67 31.08 40.89
N LEU A 73 36.44 32.37 41.13
CA LEU A 73 35.26 33.08 40.66
C LEU A 73 35.19 33.18 39.14
N GLU A 74 36.31 33.44 38.46
CA GLU A 74 36.38 33.45 37.00
C GLU A 74 36.08 32.06 36.42
N GLY A 75 36.65 31.01 37.00
CA GLY A 75 36.37 29.62 36.62
C GLY A 75 34.89 29.24 36.80
N LEU A 76 34.27 29.64 37.91
CA LEU A 76 32.84 29.45 38.15
C LEU A 76 31.96 30.20 37.15
N ARG A 77 32.33 31.44 36.80
CA ARG A 77 31.60 32.21 35.77
C ARG A 77 31.67 31.56 34.40
N ALA A 78 32.86 31.13 33.98
CA ALA A 78 33.02 30.42 32.71
C ALA A 78 32.22 29.12 32.67
N ALA A 79 32.22 28.35 33.77
CA ALA A 79 31.42 27.13 33.88
C ALA A 79 29.91 27.43 33.83
N LEU A 80 29.45 28.50 34.49
CA LEU A 80 28.05 28.92 34.46
C LEU A 80 27.59 29.35 33.07
N GLU A 81 28.41 30.13 32.35
CA GLU A 81 28.12 30.55 30.96
C GLU A 81 28.08 29.33 30.03
N SER A 82 29.04 28.42 30.15
CA SER A 82 29.03 27.16 29.39
C SER A 82 27.80 26.32 29.69
N ALA A 83 27.39 26.22 30.95
CA ALA A 83 26.19 25.46 31.34
C ALA A 83 24.91 26.11 30.81
N ARG A 84 24.83 27.45 30.79
CA ARG A 84 23.69 28.18 30.19
C ARG A 84 23.60 27.95 28.69
N ALA A 85 24.71 28.05 27.97
CA ALA A 85 24.74 27.78 26.53
C ALA A 85 24.31 26.34 26.22
N ALA A 86 24.76 25.36 27.02
CA ALA A 86 24.32 23.97 26.88
C ALA A 86 22.82 23.80 27.16
N TYR A 87 22.28 24.49 28.15
CA TYR A 87 20.85 24.46 28.47
C TYR A 87 20.00 25.06 27.36
N GLU A 88 20.38 26.23 26.84
CA GLU A 88 19.68 26.88 25.72
C GLU A 88 19.70 26.01 24.45
N GLN A 89 20.82 25.34 24.19
CA GLN A 89 20.92 24.36 23.09
C GLN A 89 19.97 23.19 23.30
N MET A 90 19.95 22.59 24.50
CA MET A 90 19.02 21.49 24.81
C MET A 90 17.55 21.92 24.71
N GLU A 91 17.23 23.15 25.07
CA GLU A 91 15.87 23.68 24.94
C GLU A 91 15.47 23.84 23.46
N ALA A 92 16.41 24.28 22.62
CA ALA A 92 16.20 24.36 21.17
C ALA A 92 16.01 22.97 20.55
N ASP A 93 16.89 22.02 20.89
CA ASP A 93 16.83 20.64 20.41
C ASP A 93 15.52 19.95 20.83
N LEU A 94 15.04 20.21 22.06
CA LEU A 94 13.77 19.69 22.56
C LEU A 94 12.59 20.23 21.74
N LYS A 95 12.55 21.55 21.46
CA LYS A 95 11.50 22.16 20.64
C LYS A 95 11.50 21.62 19.22
N GLU A 96 12.68 21.40 18.63
CA GLU A 96 12.80 20.78 17.32
C GLU A 96 12.30 19.33 17.34
N SER A 97 12.68 18.56 18.36
CA SER A 97 12.21 17.18 18.56
C SER A 97 10.69 17.10 18.67
N ASP A 98 10.08 17.99 19.48
CA ASP A 98 8.61 18.06 19.64
C ASP A 98 7.91 18.39 18.31
N SER A 99 8.46 19.34 17.54
CA SER A 99 7.95 19.68 16.21
C SER A 99 8.04 18.50 15.24
N ASN A 100 9.17 17.78 15.26
CA ASN A 100 9.38 16.60 14.43
C ASN A 100 8.43 15.46 14.82
N LEU A 101 8.24 15.20 16.12
CA LEU A 101 7.29 14.22 16.63
C LEU A 101 5.86 14.55 16.17
N LEU A 102 5.44 15.81 16.31
CA LEU A 102 4.11 16.24 15.86
C LEU A 102 3.92 16.03 14.35
N ASN A 103 4.95 16.31 13.54
CA ASN A 103 4.90 16.07 12.11
C ASN A 103 4.82 14.57 11.79
N MET A 104 5.63 13.74 12.43
CA MET A 104 5.60 12.29 12.26
C MET A 104 4.26 11.69 12.68
N THR A 105 3.65 12.15 13.77
CA THR A 105 2.30 11.72 14.18
C THR A 105 1.27 12.04 13.10
N LYS A 106 1.27 13.26 12.55
CA LYS A 106 0.37 13.62 11.44
C LYS A 106 0.58 12.76 10.20
N GLN A 107 1.83 12.46 9.84
CA GLN A 107 2.13 11.57 8.72
C GLN A 107 1.62 10.15 8.97
N LEU A 108 1.77 9.65 10.18
CA LEU A 108 1.29 8.32 10.57
C LEU A 108 -0.24 8.23 10.56
N ASP A 109 -0.93 9.27 11.04
CA ASP A 109 -2.40 9.34 10.98
C ASP A 109 -2.90 9.36 9.53
N ASN A 110 -2.25 10.12 8.65
CA ASN A 110 -2.57 10.14 7.23
C ASN A 110 -2.32 8.78 6.55
N ALA A 111 -1.21 8.12 6.89
CA ALA A 111 -0.90 6.79 6.36
C ALA A 111 -1.92 5.74 6.83
N ASN A 112 -2.33 5.79 8.10
CA ASN A 112 -3.37 4.91 8.65
C ASN A 112 -4.72 5.13 7.97
N ALA A 113 -5.11 6.40 7.74
CA ALA A 113 -6.33 6.72 7.02
C ALA A 113 -6.30 6.18 5.58
N ALA A 114 -5.18 6.38 4.87
CA ALA A 114 -4.99 5.84 3.52
C ALA A 114 -5.03 4.31 3.50
N GLN A 115 -4.40 3.64 4.47
CA GLN A 115 -4.43 2.19 4.61
C GLN A 115 -5.86 1.68 4.83
N LYS A 116 -6.65 2.35 5.66
CA LYS A 116 -8.05 2.00 5.89
C LYS A 116 -8.88 2.09 4.61
N VAL A 117 -8.75 3.18 3.87
CA VAL A 117 -9.44 3.36 2.57
C VAL A 117 -9.02 2.27 1.58
N ALA A 118 -7.73 1.94 1.50
CA ALA A 118 -7.24 0.87 0.63
C ALA A 118 -7.79 -0.51 1.03
N ALA A 119 -7.90 -0.79 2.33
CA ALA A 119 -8.47 -2.04 2.83
C ALA A 119 -9.97 -2.17 2.49
N GLU A 120 -10.75 -1.10 2.67
CA GLU A 120 -12.16 -1.06 2.30
C GLU A 120 -12.37 -1.24 0.79
N ALA A 121 -11.54 -0.59 -0.04
CA ALA A 121 -11.58 -0.75 -1.49
C ALA A 121 -11.26 -2.19 -1.92
N LEU A 122 -10.28 -2.84 -1.29
CA LEU A 122 -9.96 -4.25 -1.52
C LEU A 122 -11.11 -5.17 -1.11
N GLU A 123 -11.81 -4.88 -0.01
CA GLU A 123 -12.98 -5.66 0.41
C GLU A 123 -14.11 -5.57 -0.62
N VAL A 124 -14.41 -4.38 -1.11
CA VAL A 124 -15.43 -4.16 -2.16
C VAL A 124 -15.05 -4.89 -3.45
N ALA A 125 -13.80 -4.76 -3.90
CA ALA A 125 -13.32 -5.47 -5.09
C ALA A 125 -13.41 -7.00 -4.95
N ASN A 126 -13.11 -7.54 -3.77
CA ASN A 126 -13.23 -8.97 -3.51
C ASN A 126 -14.68 -9.46 -3.50
N LYS A 127 -15.62 -8.67 -2.95
CA LYS A 127 -17.05 -8.97 -3.01
C LYS A 127 -17.54 -9.00 -4.45
N GLU A 128 -17.15 -8.00 -5.24
CA GLU A 128 -17.53 -7.92 -6.65
C GLU A 128 -16.93 -9.07 -7.48
N LYS A 129 -15.66 -9.41 -7.27
CA LYS A 129 -15.04 -10.58 -7.89
C LYS A 129 -15.81 -11.87 -7.59
N LYS A 130 -16.24 -12.06 -6.33
CA LYS A 130 -17.05 -13.23 -5.95
C LYS A 130 -18.40 -13.25 -6.66
N ARG A 131 -19.09 -12.10 -6.76
CA ARG A 131 -20.35 -11.96 -7.50
C ARG A 131 -20.18 -12.34 -8.96
N LEU A 132 -19.17 -11.78 -9.63
CA LEU A 132 -18.88 -12.04 -11.04
C LEU A 132 -18.51 -13.50 -11.31
N LEU A 133 -17.79 -14.16 -10.39
CA LEU A 133 -17.49 -15.58 -10.49
C LEU A 133 -18.74 -16.44 -10.43
N GLU A 134 -19.69 -16.10 -9.55
CA GLU A 134 -20.95 -16.83 -9.44
C GLU A 134 -21.83 -16.63 -10.69
N GLU A 135 -21.88 -15.40 -11.22
CA GLU A 135 -22.57 -15.11 -12.48
C GLU A 135 -21.95 -15.84 -13.67
N ALA A 136 -20.63 -15.93 -13.72
CA ALA A 136 -19.93 -16.67 -14.76
C ALA A 136 -20.29 -18.17 -14.72
N LYS A 137 -20.32 -18.79 -13.53
CA LYS A 137 -20.73 -20.18 -13.36
C LYS A 137 -22.19 -20.41 -13.77
N SER A 138 -23.10 -19.52 -13.34
CA SER A 138 -24.51 -19.61 -13.71
C SER A 138 -24.70 -19.54 -15.23
N ARG A 139 -23.97 -18.64 -15.91
CA ARG A 139 -23.99 -18.58 -17.38
C ARG A 139 -23.37 -19.80 -18.04
N GLU A 140 -22.34 -20.38 -17.45
CA GLU A 140 -21.73 -21.63 -17.96
C GLU A 140 -22.74 -22.79 -17.91
N GLU A 141 -23.49 -22.92 -16.81
CA GLU A 141 -24.56 -23.90 -16.67
C GLU A 141 -25.68 -23.68 -17.70
N GLU A 142 -26.10 -22.43 -17.93
CA GLU A 142 -27.09 -22.08 -18.95
C GLU A 142 -26.61 -22.46 -20.37
N ILE A 143 -25.35 -22.16 -20.70
CA ILE A 143 -24.75 -22.53 -21.99
C ILE A 143 -24.72 -24.05 -22.16
N LEU A 144 -24.39 -24.81 -21.12
CA LEU A 144 -24.40 -26.27 -21.17
C LEU A 144 -25.82 -26.81 -21.40
N GLY A 145 -26.82 -26.22 -20.74
CA GLY A 145 -28.23 -26.53 -20.97
C GLY A 145 -28.64 -26.30 -22.43
N LEU A 146 -28.39 -25.10 -22.95
CA LEU A 146 -28.70 -24.74 -24.34
C LEU A 146 -27.97 -25.63 -25.35
N ARG A 147 -26.71 -26.02 -25.08
CA ARG A 147 -25.98 -26.97 -25.94
C ARG A 147 -26.63 -28.36 -25.95
N SER A 148 -27.13 -28.82 -24.80
CA SER A 148 -27.85 -30.10 -24.72
C SER A 148 -29.16 -30.04 -25.50
N GLU A 149 -29.90 -28.94 -25.39
CA GLU A 149 -31.14 -28.72 -26.15
C GLU A 149 -30.90 -28.63 -27.65
N LEU A 150 -29.85 -27.92 -28.08
CA LEU A 150 -29.46 -27.82 -29.48
C LEU A 150 -29.13 -29.20 -30.04
N ALA A 151 -28.35 -30.01 -29.33
CA ALA A 151 -28.01 -31.36 -29.76
C ALA A 151 -29.26 -32.27 -29.91
N LYS A 152 -30.24 -32.13 -29.00
CA LYS A 152 -31.53 -32.84 -29.12
C LYS A 152 -32.30 -32.39 -30.36
N ALA A 153 -32.39 -31.07 -30.59
CA ALA A 153 -33.09 -30.50 -31.74
C ALA A 153 -32.43 -30.94 -33.06
N GLU A 154 -31.10 -30.97 -33.13
CA GLU A 154 -30.36 -31.47 -34.30
C GLU A 154 -30.62 -32.96 -34.54
N SER A 155 -30.64 -33.78 -33.50
CA SER A 155 -30.98 -35.21 -33.61
C SER A 155 -32.41 -35.41 -34.14
N SER A 156 -33.39 -34.72 -33.56
CA SER A 156 -34.78 -34.82 -34.00
C SER A 156 -34.97 -34.31 -35.43
N LYS A 157 -34.26 -33.25 -35.83
CA LYS A 157 -34.27 -32.77 -37.22
C LYS A 157 -33.75 -33.84 -38.17
N LYS A 158 -32.64 -34.48 -37.83
CA LYS A 158 -32.06 -35.55 -38.65
C LYS A 158 -33.01 -36.74 -38.79
N GLU A 159 -33.63 -37.18 -37.69
CA GLU A 159 -34.63 -38.26 -37.72
C GLU A 159 -35.82 -37.92 -38.63
N ALA A 160 -36.29 -36.66 -38.60
CA ALA A 160 -37.36 -36.21 -39.48
C ALA A 160 -36.94 -36.17 -40.96
N GLU A 161 -35.70 -35.76 -41.25
CA GLU A 161 -35.13 -35.77 -42.60
C GLU A 161 -34.95 -37.20 -43.13
N ASP A 162 -34.43 -38.10 -42.31
CA ASP A 162 -34.26 -39.52 -42.65
C ASP A 162 -35.63 -40.17 -42.92
N GLY A 163 -36.63 -39.93 -42.05
CA GLY A 163 -37.99 -40.43 -42.23
C GLY A 163 -38.66 -39.89 -43.51
N LYS A 164 -38.44 -38.60 -43.83
CA LYS A 164 -38.93 -38.01 -45.09
C LYS A 164 -38.32 -38.71 -46.31
N MET A 165 -37.01 -38.94 -46.31
CA MET A 165 -36.30 -39.62 -47.39
C MET A 165 -36.81 -41.06 -47.59
N GLU A 166 -37.09 -41.77 -46.50
CA GLU A 166 -37.65 -43.12 -46.56
C GLU A 166 -39.04 -43.13 -47.22
N VAL A 167 -39.93 -42.19 -46.84
CA VAL A 167 -41.26 -42.06 -47.46
C VAL A 167 -41.15 -41.73 -48.94
N GLU A 168 -40.30 -40.76 -49.32
CA GLU A 168 -40.08 -40.38 -50.72
C GLU A 168 -39.55 -41.57 -51.54
N THR A 169 -38.62 -42.35 -50.98
CA THR A 169 -38.07 -43.56 -51.63
C THR A 169 -39.14 -44.63 -51.82
N ARG A 170 -39.96 -44.90 -50.79
CA ARG A 170 -41.05 -45.87 -50.89
C ARG A 170 -42.09 -45.45 -51.91
N LEU A 171 -42.43 -44.17 -51.98
CA LEU A 171 -43.36 -43.65 -52.97
C LEU A 171 -42.81 -43.82 -54.39
N ALA A 172 -41.55 -43.45 -54.62
CA ALA A 172 -40.90 -43.65 -55.92
C ALA A 172 -40.87 -45.12 -56.35
N ASN A 173 -40.64 -46.05 -55.41
CA ASN A 173 -40.69 -47.49 -55.69
C ASN A 173 -42.11 -47.96 -56.05
N VAL A 174 -43.14 -47.50 -55.32
CA VAL A 174 -44.55 -47.82 -55.62
C VAL A 174 -44.94 -47.30 -57.00
N GLU A 175 -44.53 -46.07 -57.34
CA GLU A 175 -44.76 -45.48 -58.66
C GLU A 175 -44.04 -46.27 -59.75
N ALA A 176 -42.77 -46.64 -59.54
CA ALA A 176 -42.00 -47.44 -60.48
C ALA A 176 -42.63 -48.83 -60.69
N ASP A 177 -43.04 -49.49 -59.61
CA ASP A 177 -43.71 -50.80 -59.65
C ASP A 177 -45.07 -50.71 -60.37
N PHE A 178 -45.83 -49.65 -60.14
CA PHE A 178 -47.09 -49.39 -60.84
C PHE A 178 -46.86 -49.21 -62.34
N VAL A 179 -45.91 -48.38 -62.75
CA VAL A 179 -45.59 -48.14 -64.17
C VAL A 179 -45.10 -49.42 -64.84
N ALA A 180 -44.19 -50.16 -64.19
CA ALA A 180 -43.66 -51.40 -64.73
C ALA A 180 -44.75 -52.47 -64.95
N ASN A 181 -45.73 -52.53 -64.05
CA ASN A 181 -46.81 -53.51 -64.08
C ASN A 181 -48.12 -52.98 -64.64
N PHE A 182 -48.17 -51.77 -65.18
CA PHE A 182 -49.41 -51.13 -65.64
C PHE A 182 -50.15 -52.02 -66.65
N HIS A 183 -49.43 -52.66 -67.56
CA HIS A 183 -49.97 -53.58 -68.56
C HIS A 183 -50.70 -54.80 -67.98
N ASN A 184 -50.44 -55.15 -66.71
CA ASN A 184 -51.10 -56.25 -66.00
C ASN A 184 -52.30 -55.77 -65.17
N THR A 185 -52.67 -54.49 -65.26
CA THR A 185 -53.81 -53.94 -64.51
C THR A 185 -55.07 -53.94 -65.37
N GLU A 186 -56.22 -54.08 -64.71
CA GLU A 186 -57.54 -53.95 -65.35
C GLU A 186 -57.69 -52.60 -66.06
N ALA A 187 -57.07 -51.54 -65.53
CA ALA A 187 -57.04 -50.23 -66.16
C ALA A 187 -56.35 -50.25 -67.54
N TYR A 188 -55.27 -51.02 -67.70
CA TYR A 188 -54.64 -51.18 -69.01
C TYR A 188 -55.48 -52.03 -69.95
N THR A 189 -56.11 -53.11 -69.48
CA THR A 189 -57.02 -53.90 -70.31
C THR A 189 -58.15 -53.04 -70.86
N ASN A 190 -58.80 -52.26 -69.99
CA ASN A 190 -59.86 -51.33 -70.40
C ASN A 190 -59.34 -50.25 -71.37
N PHE A 191 -58.14 -49.71 -71.12
CA PHE A 191 -57.49 -48.75 -72.03
C PHE A 191 -57.20 -49.38 -73.40
N ALA A 192 -56.60 -50.57 -73.43
CA ALA A 192 -56.22 -51.25 -74.66
C ALA A 192 -57.46 -51.65 -75.48
N ASP A 193 -58.50 -52.16 -74.83
CA ASP A 193 -59.77 -52.52 -75.47
C ASP A 193 -60.47 -51.30 -76.07
N TYR A 194 -60.49 -50.18 -75.33
CA TYR A 194 -61.05 -48.92 -75.84
C TYR A 194 -60.33 -48.46 -77.13
N PHE A 195 -58.99 -48.39 -77.11
CA PHE A 195 -58.22 -47.96 -78.29
C PHE A 195 -58.29 -48.97 -79.44
N ALA A 196 -58.37 -50.27 -79.15
CA ALA A 196 -58.61 -51.27 -80.18
C ALA A 196 -59.96 -51.05 -80.88
N ARG A 197 -61.04 -50.77 -80.11
CA ARG A 197 -62.35 -50.40 -80.66
C ARG A 197 -62.29 -49.13 -81.51
N VAL A 198 -61.58 -48.09 -81.06
CA VAL A 198 -61.35 -46.86 -81.85
C VAL A 198 -60.66 -47.20 -83.18
N GLY A 199 -59.57 -47.95 -83.15
CA GLY A 199 -58.85 -48.35 -84.36
C GLY A 199 -59.69 -49.21 -85.31
N HIS A 200 -60.52 -50.11 -84.79
CA HIS A 200 -61.48 -50.85 -85.62
C HIS A 200 -62.45 -49.92 -86.35
N GLN A 201 -62.96 -48.87 -85.68
CA GLN A 201 -63.86 -47.89 -86.30
C GLN A 201 -63.17 -47.09 -87.40
N GLU A 202 -61.90 -46.70 -87.21
CA GLU A 202 -61.12 -46.02 -88.24
C GLU A 202 -60.95 -46.90 -89.49
N VAL A 203 -60.63 -48.18 -89.32
CA VAL A 203 -60.50 -49.14 -90.43
C VAL A 203 -61.83 -49.37 -91.14
N LEU A 204 -62.92 -49.55 -90.39
CA LEU A 204 -64.26 -49.71 -90.96
C LEU A 204 -64.68 -48.47 -91.76
N THR A 205 -64.36 -47.28 -91.25
CA THR A 205 -64.61 -46.01 -91.95
C THR A 205 -63.80 -45.92 -93.24
N ALA A 206 -62.51 -46.29 -93.21
CA ALA A 206 -61.66 -46.31 -94.40
C ALA A 206 -62.17 -47.31 -95.45
N LEU A 207 -62.52 -48.54 -95.05
CA LEU A 207 -63.07 -49.56 -95.95
C LEU A 207 -64.36 -49.08 -96.64
N ARG A 208 -65.25 -48.43 -95.89
CA ARG A 208 -66.49 -47.86 -96.44
C ARG A 208 -66.21 -46.79 -97.49
N ASN A 209 -65.18 -45.97 -97.27
CA ASN A 209 -64.83 -44.88 -98.17
C ASN A 209 -64.12 -45.37 -99.44
N ASP A 210 -63.17 -46.31 -99.30
CA ASP A 210 -62.32 -46.77 -100.40
C ASP A 210 -62.99 -47.88 -101.24
N TYR A 211 -63.88 -48.66 -100.63
CA TYR A 211 -64.57 -49.80 -101.27
C TYR A 211 -66.08 -49.77 -100.94
N PRO A 212 -66.85 -48.83 -101.51
CA PRO A 212 -68.25 -48.62 -101.15
C PRO A 212 -69.19 -49.77 -101.53
N GLU A 213 -68.78 -50.67 -102.41
CA GLU A 213 -69.55 -51.88 -102.78
C GLU A 213 -69.31 -53.07 -101.85
N LEU A 214 -68.32 -53.00 -100.95
CA LEU A 214 -68.02 -54.06 -99.99
C LEU A 214 -69.03 -53.99 -98.83
N ASP A 215 -69.82 -55.05 -98.62
CA ASP A 215 -70.72 -55.13 -97.46
C ASP A 215 -69.94 -55.39 -96.17
N VAL A 216 -69.74 -54.33 -95.39
CA VAL A 216 -69.01 -54.36 -94.12
C VAL A 216 -69.92 -54.51 -92.90
N LYS A 217 -71.24 -54.69 -93.05
CA LYS A 217 -72.19 -54.78 -91.93
C LYS A 217 -71.85 -55.89 -90.93
N ASN A 218 -71.38 -57.04 -91.43
CA ASN A 218 -70.94 -58.14 -90.57
C ASN A 218 -69.67 -57.80 -89.77
N LEU A 219 -68.81 -56.91 -90.28
CA LEU A 219 -67.62 -56.45 -89.57
C LEU A 219 -68.00 -55.38 -88.54
N GLU A 220 -68.95 -54.49 -88.84
CA GLU A 220 -69.48 -53.49 -87.91
C GLU A 220 -70.18 -54.12 -86.71
N ALA A 221 -70.98 -55.17 -86.94
CA ALA A 221 -71.63 -55.93 -85.87
C ALA A 221 -70.62 -56.66 -84.96
N ARG A 222 -69.46 -57.05 -85.50
CA ARG A 222 -68.40 -57.76 -84.77
C ARG A 222 -67.46 -56.83 -84.02
N PHE A 223 -67.32 -55.58 -84.47
CA PHE A 223 -66.46 -54.57 -83.88
C PHE A 223 -67.26 -53.30 -83.58
N PRO A 224 -68.01 -53.26 -82.48
CA PRO A 224 -68.83 -52.12 -82.13
C PRO A 224 -67.98 -50.90 -81.75
N PRO A 225 -68.54 -49.68 -81.83
CA PRO A 225 -67.83 -48.47 -81.44
C PRO A 225 -67.54 -48.43 -79.94
N PRO A 226 -66.54 -47.63 -79.50
CA PRO A 226 -66.04 -47.64 -78.12
C PRO A 226 -67.12 -47.34 -77.07
N ASP A 227 -68.09 -46.48 -77.41
CA ASP A 227 -69.15 -46.02 -76.50
C ASP A 227 -70.44 -46.85 -76.59
N ALA A 228 -70.40 -48.01 -77.26
CA ALA A 228 -71.58 -48.86 -77.45
C ALA A 228 -71.97 -49.68 -76.20
N GLU A 229 -71.13 -49.74 -75.17
CA GLU A 229 -71.44 -50.48 -73.94
C GLU A 229 -72.16 -49.58 -72.93
N GLY A 230 -73.50 -49.68 -72.94
CA GLY A 230 -74.38 -48.96 -72.03
C GLY A 230 -75.87 -49.30 -72.11
N GLU A 231 -76.29 -50.37 -72.78
CA GLU A 231 -77.67 -50.86 -72.72
C GLU A 231 -77.71 -52.39 -72.69
N GLU A 232 -77.74 -52.98 -71.50
CA GLU A 232 -78.21 -54.34 -71.11
C GLU A 232 -77.82 -54.51 -69.62
N ASP A 233 -78.67 -54.69 -68.60
CA ASP A 233 -80.08 -55.04 -68.48
C ASP A 233 -80.68 -54.48 -67.16
N SER A 234 -81.94 -54.06 -67.22
CA SER A 234 -82.91 -54.14 -66.11
C SER A 234 -83.74 -55.41 -66.26
#